data_AF-A0AAV3A4A5-F1
#
_entry.id   AF-A0AAV3A4A5-F1
#
_cell.length_a   1.000
_cell.length_b   1.000
_cell.length_c   1.000
_cell.angle_alpha   90.00
_cell.angle_beta   90.00
_cell.angle_gamma   90.00
#
_symmetry.space_group_name_H-M   'P 1'
#
loop_
_entity.id
_entity.type
_entity.pdbx_description
1 polymer ?
#
loop_
_entity_poly.entity_id
_entity_poly.type
_entity_poly.pdbx_seq_one_letter_code
_entity_poly.pdbx_strand_id
1 'polypeptide(L)'
;MSPRFLPPAILHLLTIIVSISAAPTSLLPGRPFVTVWNAPTSQCWDKYGVDLDLDPFDVVVNQNQSFAGGEMVIFYRSQLGLYPYYGEDGDSINGGLPQNGSLSDHLDLAYKHLVTTIPSTDFHGAAVIDWEEWRPLWDRNWDKKDIYRKRSQDLVRGRHPEWPAQKVLLEARREFEEATEKFITSTLALCRKFRPGGLWGFYGFPSCYNYDYKRSGGNYTGQCPSMEEDLIQTIGQSAALGTTGIEACLAVKSYIDTTLGRYVVNVTTGAALCSRALCTGNGRCVRKDSTSNCHLHLHPDSFIIRRNPGGRGFLVSGEASKMDVSYMAVHFQCRCYPGWEGPDCSHLTG
;
A
#
# COMPACT_ATOMS: atom_id res chain seq x y z
N MET A 1 0.79 9.50 -73.59
CA MET A 1 1.18 10.61 -72.69
C MET A 1 0.43 10.44 -71.38
N SER A 2 1.19 10.08 -70.36
CA SER A 2 0.73 9.52 -69.08
C SER A 2 -0.03 10.53 -68.21
N PRO A 3 -1.18 10.17 -67.62
CA PRO A 3 -1.67 10.85 -66.42
C PRO A 3 -0.86 10.35 -65.23
N ARG A 4 -0.30 11.28 -64.45
CA ARG A 4 0.47 10.97 -63.24
C ARG A 4 -0.45 10.39 -62.18
N PHE A 5 -0.33 9.10 -61.94
CA PHE A 5 -0.76 8.43 -60.71
C PHE A 5 0.44 8.26 -59.80
N LEU A 6 0.30 8.66 -58.52
CA LEU A 6 1.02 8.20 -57.32
C LEU A 6 0.50 9.05 -56.12
N PRO A 7 0.45 8.52 -54.88
CA PRO A 7 -0.53 7.56 -54.37
C PRO A 7 -1.24 8.08 -53.09
N PRO A 8 -2.27 7.37 -52.58
CA PRO A 8 -3.08 7.83 -51.44
C PRO A 8 -2.35 7.63 -50.11
N ALA A 9 -2.65 8.53 -49.17
CA ALA A 9 -2.58 8.35 -47.72
C ALA A 9 -1.39 7.52 -47.20
N ILE A 10 -0.32 8.20 -46.79
CA ILE A 10 0.58 7.67 -45.77
C ILE A 10 -0.23 7.61 -44.47
N LEU A 11 -0.93 6.50 -44.31
CA LEU A 11 -1.38 5.96 -43.04
C LEU A 11 -0.10 5.70 -42.24
N HIS A 12 0.37 6.71 -41.51
CA HIS A 12 1.26 6.46 -40.38
C HIS A 12 0.43 5.67 -39.38
N LEU A 13 0.48 4.35 -39.54
CA LEU A 13 0.26 3.38 -38.49
C LEU A 13 1.28 3.75 -37.40
N LEU A 14 0.93 4.69 -36.53
CA LEU A 14 1.43 4.70 -35.17
C LEU A 14 0.93 3.39 -34.60
N THR A 15 1.74 2.35 -34.79
CA THR A 15 1.83 1.27 -33.84
C THR A 15 2.17 1.95 -32.52
N ILE A 16 1.12 2.33 -31.80
CA ILE A 16 1.18 2.39 -30.35
C ILE A 16 1.48 0.95 -29.98
N ILE A 17 2.76 0.61 -29.95
CA ILE A 17 3.25 -0.43 -29.06
C ILE A 17 2.84 0.14 -27.71
N VAL A 18 1.65 -0.24 -27.25
CA VAL A 18 1.37 -0.33 -25.84
C VAL A 18 2.41 -1.34 -25.40
N SER A 19 3.60 -0.82 -25.08
CA SER A 19 4.49 -1.49 -24.19
C SER A 19 3.63 -1.60 -22.96
N ILE A 20 2.99 -2.77 -22.80
CA ILE A 20 2.60 -3.23 -21.49
C ILE A 20 3.96 -3.32 -20.80
N SER A 21 4.46 -2.20 -20.29
CA SER A 21 5.42 -2.21 -19.21
C SER A 21 4.65 -2.95 -18.13
N ALA A 22 4.88 -4.26 -18.08
CA ALA A 22 4.48 -5.08 -16.97
C ALA A 22 4.97 -4.29 -15.76
N ALA A 23 4.03 -3.73 -14.98
CA ALA A 23 4.38 -3.08 -13.75
C ALA A 23 5.26 -4.07 -12.98
N PRO A 24 6.45 -3.66 -12.49
CA PRO A 24 7.35 -4.55 -11.79
C PRO A 24 6.55 -5.24 -10.68
N THR A 25 6.43 -6.56 -10.78
CA THR A 25 5.40 -7.32 -10.04
C THR A 25 5.82 -7.61 -8.60
N SER A 26 7.01 -7.17 -8.21
CA SER A 26 7.60 -7.32 -6.89
C SER A 26 8.72 -6.29 -6.70
N LEU A 27 8.82 -5.73 -5.49
CA LEU A 27 9.96 -4.93 -5.01
C LEU A 27 11.30 -5.70 -5.11
N LEU A 28 11.24 -7.03 -5.05
CA LEU A 28 12.38 -7.93 -5.18
C LEU A 28 12.04 -9.03 -6.20
N PRO A 29 12.68 -9.05 -7.38
CA PRO A 29 12.51 -10.12 -8.36
C PRO A 29 12.75 -11.51 -7.74
N GLY A 30 11.88 -12.48 -8.03
CA GLY A 30 12.00 -13.85 -7.52
C GLY A 30 11.56 -14.07 -6.07
N ARG A 31 11.04 -13.05 -5.37
CA ARG A 31 10.46 -13.18 -4.02
C ARG A 31 8.93 -13.21 -4.08
N PRO A 32 8.25 -14.29 -3.67
CA PRO A 32 6.79 -14.39 -3.71
C PRO A 32 6.10 -13.58 -2.61
N PHE A 33 6.82 -13.26 -1.55
CA PHE A 33 6.38 -12.42 -0.44
C PHE A 33 7.53 -11.51 -0.04
N VAL A 34 7.24 -10.22 0.09
CA VAL A 34 8.22 -9.19 0.46
C VAL A 34 7.72 -8.47 1.70
N THR A 35 8.60 -8.33 2.68
CA THR A 35 8.40 -7.46 3.84
C THR A 35 9.11 -6.14 3.63
N VAL A 36 8.51 -5.02 4.03
CA VAL A 36 9.11 -3.68 3.91
C VAL A 36 9.16 -3.05 5.30
N TRP A 37 10.34 -2.56 5.72
CA TRP A 37 10.51 -1.87 6.99
C TRP A 37 10.24 -0.38 6.84
N ASN A 38 9.08 0.06 7.34
CA ASN A 38 8.69 1.47 7.37
C ASN A 38 8.61 2.03 8.79
N ALA A 39 9.62 1.76 9.61
CA ALA A 39 9.70 2.33 10.96
C ALA A 39 10.83 3.38 11.01
N PRO A 40 10.64 4.52 11.72
CA PRO A 40 11.64 5.58 11.83
C PRO A 40 12.76 5.20 12.81
N THR A 41 13.52 4.15 12.49
CA THR A 41 14.50 3.55 13.39
C THR A 41 15.93 4.05 13.19
N SER A 42 16.18 4.99 12.27
CA SER A 42 17.51 5.58 12.08
C SER A 42 18.11 6.14 13.37
N GLN A 43 17.28 6.74 14.22
CA GLN A 43 17.71 7.27 15.52
C GLN A 43 18.21 6.20 16.50
N CYS A 44 17.82 4.93 16.34
CA CYS A 44 18.25 3.86 17.24
C CYS A 44 19.76 3.65 17.16
N TRP A 45 20.32 3.65 15.95
CA TRP A 45 21.77 3.63 15.78
C TRP A 45 22.39 5.01 16.07
N ASP A 46 21.94 6.05 15.38
CA ASP A 46 22.60 7.37 15.37
C ASP A 46 22.66 8.04 16.75
N LYS A 47 21.63 7.84 17.58
CA LYS A 47 21.51 8.50 18.88
C LYS A 47 21.79 7.58 20.06
N TYR A 48 21.54 6.28 19.93
CA TYR A 48 21.57 5.34 21.05
C TYR A 48 22.54 4.16 20.85
N GLY A 49 23.17 4.01 19.68
CA GLY A 49 24.07 2.89 19.38
C GLY A 49 23.38 1.52 19.39
N VAL A 50 22.06 1.49 19.25
CA VAL A 50 21.26 0.26 19.23
C VAL A 50 21.10 -0.22 17.79
N ASP A 51 21.82 -1.27 17.44
CA ASP A 51 21.69 -1.94 16.14
C ASP A 51 20.49 -2.90 16.13
N LEU A 52 19.53 -2.64 15.26
CA LEU A 52 18.35 -3.49 15.07
C LEU A 52 18.63 -4.73 14.21
N ASP A 53 19.74 -4.78 13.47
CA ASP A 53 20.18 -5.87 12.58
C ASP A 53 19.03 -6.48 11.75
N LEU A 54 18.60 -5.74 10.72
CA LEU A 54 17.49 -6.13 9.84
C LEU A 54 17.94 -6.98 8.64
N ASP A 55 19.23 -6.91 8.28
CA ASP A 55 19.87 -7.65 7.18
C ASP A 55 19.51 -9.14 7.10
N PRO A 56 19.32 -9.87 8.21
CA PRO A 56 19.07 -11.31 8.14
C PRO A 56 17.63 -11.67 7.76
N PHE A 57 16.75 -10.68 7.66
CA PHE A 57 15.37 -10.85 7.23
C PHE A 57 15.25 -10.42 5.77
N ASP A 58 14.37 -11.07 5.00
CA ASP A 58 14.02 -10.65 3.63
C ASP A 58 13.16 -9.37 3.65
N VAL A 59 13.65 -8.34 4.33
CA VAL A 59 13.00 -7.08 4.58
C VAL A 59 13.68 -6.03 3.72
N VAL A 60 12.88 -5.33 2.92
CA VAL A 60 13.28 -4.18 2.14
C VAL A 60 13.41 -2.98 3.08
N VAL A 61 14.60 -2.40 3.16
CA VAL A 61 14.95 -1.31 4.07
C VAL A 61 15.70 -0.25 3.28
N ASN A 62 15.34 1.02 3.46
CA ASN A 62 16.12 2.11 2.88
C ASN A 62 17.56 2.12 3.43
N GLN A 63 18.49 2.66 2.64
CA GLN A 63 19.87 2.88 3.09
C GLN A 63 19.89 3.64 4.43
N ASN A 64 20.71 3.18 5.38
CA ASN A 64 20.82 3.71 6.75
C ASN A 64 19.50 3.70 7.54
N GLN A 65 18.54 2.84 7.19
CA GLN A 65 17.19 2.83 7.77
C GLN A 65 16.51 4.19 7.68
N SER A 66 16.81 4.96 6.62
CA SER A 66 16.19 6.26 6.40
C SER A 66 14.68 6.10 6.19
N PHE A 67 13.92 7.07 6.66
CA PHE A 67 12.46 6.99 6.57
C PHE A 67 11.93 7.17 5.13
N ALA A 68 12.72 7.82 4.27
CA ALA A 68 12.49 7.90 2.83
C ALA A 68 13.79 7.58 2.09
N GLY A 69 13.71 6.76 1.04
CA GLY A 69 14.88 6.32 0.27
C GLY A 69 14.50 5.54 -0.99
N GLY A 70 15.50 4.90 -1.61
CA GLY A 70 15.33 4.20 -2.90
C GLY A 70 14.39 2.99 -2.86
N GLU A 71 14.13 2.46 -1.66
CA GLU A 71 13.32 1.25 -1.46
C GLU A 71 11.87 1.57 -1.08
N MET A 72 11.67 2.57 -0.21
CA MET A 72 10.37 3.02 0.23
C MET A 72 10.35 4.52 0.51
N VAL A 73 9.28 5.18 0.09
CA VAL A 73 8.96 6.57 0.42
C VAL A 73 7.51 6.66 0.86
N ILE A 74 7.25 7.41 1.93
CA ILE A 74 5.91 7.81 2.34
C ILE A 74 5.79 9.33 2.27
N PHE A 75 4.69 9.79 1.68
CA PHE A 75 4.34 11.20 1.57
C PHE A 75 3.20 11.49 2.54
N TYR A 76 3.51 12.15 3.64
CA TYR A 76 2.48 12.67 4.54
C TYR A 76 1.76 13.88 3.94
N ARG A 77 0.68 14.26 4.61
CA ARG A 77 -0.22 15.40 4.30
C ARG A 77 0.42 16.61 3.59
N SER A 78 1.56 17.13 4.06
CA SER A 78 2.20 18.34 3.52
C SER A 78 3.36 18.08 2.56
N GLN A 79 3.65 16.80 2.27
CA GLN A 79 4.85 16.40 1.53
C GLN A 79 4.57 16.11 0.05
N LEU A 80 3.33 16.21 -0.42
CA LEU A 80 2.98 16.00 -1.83
C LEU A 80 1.87 16.95 -2.27
N GLY A 81 2.26 18.10 -2.83
CA GLY A 81 1.33 19.11 -3.31
C GLY A 81 0.57 19.85 -2.21
N LEU A 82 -0.46 20.58 -2.62
CA LEU A 82 -1.35 21.35 -1.75
C LEU A 82 -2.58 20.53 -1.40
N TYR A 83 -2.42 19.53 -0.53
CA TYR A 83 -3.55 18.71 -0.07
C TYR A 83 -4.52 19.56 0.77
N PRO A 84 -5.82 19.65 0.43
CA PRO A 84 -6.80 20.46 1.16
C PRO A 84 -7.31 19.74 2.41
N TYR A 85 -7.34 20.42 3.55
CA TYR A 85 -7.84 19.85 4.81
C TYR A 85 -8.19 20.95 5.83
N TYR A 86 -8.87 20.56 6.92
CA TYR A 86 -9.11 21.44 8.07
C TYR A 86 -8.12 21.16 9.21
N GLY A 87 -7.51 22.21 9.75
CA GLY A 87 -6.63 22.14 10.92
C GLY A 87 -7.39 21.79 12.20
N GLU A 88 -6.68 21.58 13.31
CA GLU A 88 -7.30 21.25 14.61
C GLU A 88 -8.27 22.32 15.09
N ASP A 89 -7.96 23.59 14.83
CA ASP A 89 -8.80 24.74 15.15
C ASP A 89 -9.95 24.96 14.15
N GLY A 90 -10.06 24.10 13.13
CA GLY A 90 -11.05 24.20 12.06
C GLY A 90 -10.68 25.18 10.95
N ASP A 91 -9.45 25.70 10.95
CA ASP A 91 -8.93 26.56 9.89
C ASP A 91 -8.84 25.81 8.57
N SER A 92 -9.18 26.51 7.48
CA SER A 92 -9.13 25.97 6.13
C SER A 92 -7.71 26.06 5.57
N ILE A 93 -7.07 24.92 5.31
CA ILE A 93 -5.77 24.86 4.65
C ILE A 93 -5.95 24.40 3.20
N ASN A 94 -5.33 25.13 2.27
CA ASN A 94 -5.42 24.90 0.82
C ASN A 94 -6.88 24.84 0.30
N GLY A 95 -7.77 25.63 0.91
CA GLY A 95 -9.19 25.66 0.59
C GLY A 95 -10.06 24.71 1.43
N GLY A 96 -9.45 23.82 2.23
CA GLY A 96 -10.10 22.95 3.22
C GLY A 96 -10.89 21.79 2.63
N LEU A 97 -11.42 21.98 1.42
CA LEU A 97 -12.19 21.01 0.65
C LEU A 97 -11.58 20.83 -0.74
N PRO A 98 -11.59 19.62 -1.32
CA PRO A 98 -11.13 19.39 -2.69
C PRO A 98 -11.81 20.28 -3.73
N GLN A 99 -13.12 20.47 -3.65
CA GLN A 99 -13.87 21.31 -4.58
C GLN A 99 -13.64 22.82 -4.39
N ASN A 100 -12.92 23.22 -3.34
CA ASN A 100 -12.54 24.60 -3.05
C ASN A 100 -11.01 24.83 -3.15
N GLY A 101 -10.24 23.77 -3.44
CA GLY A 101 -8.80 23.83 -3.63
C GLY A 101 -8.42 23.97 -5.11
N SER A 102 -7.28 24.59 -5.38
CA SER A 102 -6.72 24.68 -6.74
C SER A 102 -5.99 23.39 -7.11
N LEU A 103 -6.59 22.58 -8.00
CA LEU A 103 -5.95 21.36 -8.48
C LEU A 103 -4.68 21.66 -9.29
N SER A 104 -4.64 22.78 -10.02
CA SER A 104 -3.45 23.18 -10.79
C SER A 104 -2.27 23.45 -9.88
N ASP A 105 -2.46 24.33 -8.88
CA ASP A 105 -1.39 24.68 -7.93
C ASP A 105 -0.98 23.48 -7.09
N HIS A 106 -1.93 22.59 -6.78
CA HIS A 106 -1.66 21.31 -6.13
C HIS A 106 -0.68 20.47 -6.95
N LEU A 107 -0.97 20.26 -8.24
CA LEU A 107 -0.14 19.42 -9.11
C LEU A 107 1.23 20.04 -9.38
N ASP A 108 1.31 21.36 -9.53
CA ASP A 108 2.58 22.07 -9.70
C ASP A 108 3.50 21.90 -8.48
N LEU A 109 2.95 22.02 -7.27
CA LEU A 109 3.72 21.77 -6.06
C LEU A 109 4.00 20.27 -5.85
N ALA A 110 3.05 19.39 -6.20
CA ALA A 110 3.24 17.94 -6.12
C ALA A 110 4.40 17.49 -7.00
N TYR A 111 4.53 18.04 -8.21
CA TYR A 111 5.68 17.79 -9.08
C TYR A 111 7.00 18.20 -8.42
N LYS A 112 7.07 19.40 -7.84
CA LYS A 112 8.28 19.90 -7.14
C LYS A 112 8.66 19.01 -5.95
N HIS A 113 7.67 18.63 -5.14
CA HIS A 113 7.90 17.71 -4.02
C HIS A 113 8.37 16.34 -4.51
N LEU A 114 7.73 15.80 -5.55
CA LEU A 114 8.08 14.49 -6.12
C LEU A 114 9.55 14.44 -6.58
N VAL A 115 9.98 15.43 -7.38
CA VAL A 115 11.36 15.42 -7.93
C VAL A 115 12.41 15.68 -6.86
N THR A 116 12.05 16.36 -5.78
CA THR A 116 12.94 16.61 -4.64
C THR A 116 13.06 15.37 -3.75
N THR A 117 11.93 14.73 -3.43
CA THR A 117 11.89 13.58 -2.51
C THR A 117 12.38 12.29 -3.19
N ILE A 118 12.08 12.09 -4.47
CA ILE A 118 12.54 10.93 -5.25
C ILE A 118 13.35 11.45 -6.44
N PRO A 119 14.64 11.81 -6.29
CA PRO A 119 15.41 12.39 -7.39
C PRO A 119 15.59 11.43 -8.58
N SER A 120 15.75 10.13 -8.32
CA SER A 120 15.90 9.13 -9.36
C SER A 120 14.61 8.98 -10.17
N THR A 121 14.68 9.15 -11.48
CA THR A 121 13.57 8.87 -12.40
C THR A 121 13.32 7.38 -12.57
N ASP A 122 14.32 6.55 -12.27
CA ASP A 122 14.29 5.08 -12.37
C ASP A 122 13.94 4.42 -11.03
N PHE A 123 13.04 5.06 -10.27
CA PHE A 123 12.60 4.57 -8.98
C PHE A 123 11.69 3.34 -9.13
N HIS A 124 12.02 2.27 -8.41
CA HIS A 124 11.29 0.99 -8.41
C HIS A 124 10.76 0.58 -7.02
N GLY A 125 10.92 1.45 -6.03
CA GLY A 125 10.49 1.21 -4.66
C GLY A 125 8.99 1.41 -4.42
N ALA A 126 8.57 1.21 -3.18
CA ALA A 126 7.21 1.48 -2.73
C ALA A 126 7.03 2.97 -2.47
N ALA A 127 5.99 3.59 -3.03
CA ALA A 127 5.66 4.99 -2.80
C ALA A 127 4.23 5.12 -2.26
N VAL A 128 4.12 5.47 -0.98
CA VAL A 128 2.86 5.53 -0.24
C VAL A 128 2.44 6.98 -0.06
N ILE A 129 1.21 7.31 -0.46
CA ILE A 129 0.59 8.61 -0.18
C ILE A 129 -0.30 8.45 1.04
N ASP A 130 0.02 9.15 2.12
CA ASP A 130 -0.65 9.04 3.40
C ASP A 130 -1.53 10.27 3.66
N TRP A 131 -2.68 10.27 2.99
CA TRP A 131 -3.69 11.30 3.10
C TRP A 131 -4.90 10.74 3.83
N GLU A 132 -5.02 11.11 5.10
CA GLU A 132 -6.04 10.54 5.96
C GLU A 132 -7.19 11.50 6.27
N GLU A 133 -7.14 12.76 5.86
CA GLU A 133 -8.01 13.79 6.45
C GLU A 133 -9.48 13.67 5.99
N TRP A 134 -9.70 13.45 4.71
CA TRP A 134 -11.01 13.14 4.12
C TRP A 134 -10.96 11.83 3.33
N ARG A 135 -12.13 11.19 3.18
CA ARG A 135 -12.32 9.99 2.35
C ARG A 135 -13.03 10.39 1.06
N PRO A 136 -12.72 9.77 -0.10
CA PRO A 136 -13.31 10.18 -1.38
C PRO A 136 -14.81 9.89 -1.48
N LEU A 137 -15.32 8.93 -0.70
CA LEU A 137 -16.75 8.61 -0.64
C LEU A 137 -17.42 9.44 0.45
N TRP A 138 -18.45 10.19 0.09
CA TRP A 138 -19.19 11.09 0.98
C TRP A 138 -19.65 10.40 2.26
N ASP A 139 -20.31 9.25 2.12
CA ASP A 139 -20.90 8.51 3.24
C ASP A 139 -19.85 8.00 4.23
N ARG A 140 -18.60 7.82 3.79
CA ARG A 140 -17.51 7.39 4.66
C ARG A 140 -16.93 8.53 5.49
N ASN A 141 -17.29 9.80 5.26
CA ASN A 141 -16.81 10.94 6.05
C ASN A 141 -17.64 11.16 7.33
N TRP A 142 -17.64 10.16 8.20
CA TRP A 142 -18.30 10.17 9.50
C TRP A 142 -17.36 10.57 10.65
N ASP A 143 -17.88 10.61 11.88
CA ASP A 143 -17.17 11.02 13.10
C ASP A 143 -16.49 12.38 12.95
N LYS A 144 -15.20 12.47 13.28
CA LYS A 144 -14.39 13.69 13.14
C LYS A 144 -14.32 14.20 11.70
N LYS A 145 -14.58 13.35 10.69
CA LYS A 145 -14.56 13.73 9.27
C LYS A 145 -15.90 14.30 8.79
N ASP A 146 -16.93 14.32 9.63
CA ASP A 146 -18.21 14.94 9.30
C ASP A 146 -18.09 16.45 9.01
N ILE A 147 -17.02 17.09 9.48
CA ILE A 147 -16.67 18.47 9.10
C ILE A 147 -16.63 18.66 7.57
N TYR A 148 -16.13 17.69 6.80
CA TYR A 148 -16.07 17.80 5.34
C TYR A 148 -17.46 17.81 4.71
N ARG A 149 -18.41 17.03 5.25
CA ARG A 149 -19.81 17.04 4.80
C ARG A 149 -20.51 18.36 5.16
N LYS A 150 -20.29 18.88 6.36
CA LYS A 150 -20.85 20.15 6.82
C LYS A 150 -20.33 21.32 6.00
N ARG A 151 -19.01 21.44 5.87
CA ARG A 151 -18.38 22.55 5.14
C ARG A 151 -18.67 22.51 3.65
N SER A 152 -18.84 21.32 3.05
CA SER A 152 -19.28 21.20 1.65
C SER A 152 -20.70 21.77 1.45
N GLN A 153 -21.61 21.50 2.38
CA GLN A 153 -22.96 22.08 2.34
C GLN A 153 -22.94 23.58 2.59
N ASP A 154 -22.11 24.08 3.51
CA ASP A 154 -21.94 25.52 3.74
C ASP A 154 -21.43 26.24 2.49
N LEU A 155 -20.48 25.64 1.76
CA LEU A 155 -19.96 26.18 0.51
C LEU A 155 -21.05 26.31 -0.57
N VAL A 156 -21.86 25.27 -0.75
CA VAL A 156 -22.97 25.29 -1.70
C VAL A 156 -24.05 26.28 -1.28
N ARG A 157 -24.40 26.31 0.02
CA ARG A 157 -25.39 27.25 0.57
C ARG A 157 -24.94 28.71 0.44
N GLY A 158 -23.64 28.98 0.56
CA GLY A 158 -23.08 30.31 0.33
C GLY A 158 -23.26 30.80 -1.12
N ARG A 159 -23.21 29.89 -2.10
CA ARG A 159 -23.49 30.21 -3.51
C ARG A 159 -24.98 30.22 -3.86
N HIS A 160 -25.79 29.47 -3.13
CA HIS A 160 -27.22 29.30 -3.37
C HIS A 160 -28.05 29.41 -2.07
N PRO A 161 -28.22 30.62 -1.49
CA PRO A 161 -28.89 30.80 -0.20
C PRO A 161 -30.36 30.36 -0.19
N GLU A 162 -31.04 30.44 -1.33
CA GLU A 162 -32.46 30.11 -1.51
C GLU A 162 -32.73 28.63 -1.82
N TRP A 163 -31.70 27.80 -2.01
CA TRP A 163 -31.91 26.40 -2.36
C TRP A 163 -32.46 25.58 -1.19
N PRO A 164 -33.39 24.64 -1.45
CA PRO A 164 -33.83 23.69 -0.44
C PRO A 164 -32.67 22.85 0.10
N ALA A 165 -32.72 22.51 1.38
CA ALA A 165 -31.65 21.76 2.07
C ALA A 165 -31.27 20.44 1.35
N GLN A 166 -32.26 19.72 0.82
CA GLN A 166 -32.01 18.47 0.09
C GLN A 166 -31.21 18.70 -1.20
N LYS A 167 -31.47 19.81 -1.90
CA LYS A 167 -30.74 20.16 -3.13
C LYS A 167 -29.30 20.56 -2.80
N VAL A 168 -29.09 21.32 -1.72
CA VAL A 168 -27.75 21.66 -1.21
C VAL A 168 -26.97 20.40 -0.85
N LEU A 169 -27.60 19.45 -0.17
CA LEU A 169 -26.97 18.18 0.21
C LEU A 169 -26.51 17.37 -1.00
N LEU A 170 -27.38 17.17 -1.99
CA LEU A 170 -27.07 16.40 -3.19
C LEU A 170 -25.96 17.05 -4.02
N GLU A 171 -25.98 18.37 -4.15
CA GLU A 171 -24.95 19.10 -4.89
C GLU A 171 -23.61 19.09 -4.15
N ALA A 172 -23.62 19.32 -2.84
CA ALA A 172 -22.41 19.26 -2.01
C ALA A 172 -21.74 17.89 -2.07
N ARG A 173 -22.53 16.82 -2.08
CA ARG A 173 -22.05 15.45 -2.28
C ARG A 173 -21.38 15.27 -3.64
N ARG A 174 -22.08 15.66 -4.71
CA ARG A 174 -21.59 15.55 -6.09
C ARG A 174 -20.26 16.28 -6.27
N GLU A 175 -20.21 17.56 -5.88
CA GLU A 175 -19.00 18.38 -6.00
C GLU A 175 -17.82 17.82 -5.20
N PHE A 176 -18.08 17.35 -3.98
CA PHE A 176 -17.05 16.77 -3.12
C PHE A 176 -16.47 15.48 -3.73
N GLU A 177 -17.33 14.52 -4.10
CA GLU A 177 -16.86 13.24 -4.63
C GLU A 177 -16.10 13.44 -5.95
N GLU A 178 -16.63 14.25 -6.89
CA GLU A 178 -15.93 14.57 -8.15
C GLU A 178 -14.57 15.25 -7.93
N ALA A 179 -14.47 16.17 -6.97
CA ALA A 179 -13.22 16.85 -6.69
C ALA A 179 -12.21 15.93 -5.98
N THR A 180 -12.66 15.11 -5.02
CA THR A 180 -11.78 14.13 -4.35
C THR A 180 -11.21 13.13 -5.35
N GLU A 181 -12.03 12.63 -6.28
CA GLU A 181 -11.61 11.73 -7.36
C GLU A 181 -10.53 12.40 -8.21
N LYS A 182 -10.76 13.65 -8.66
CA LYS A 182 -9.80 14.39 -9.47
C LYS A 182 -8.48 14.61 -8.75
N PHE A 183 -8.49 15.00 -7.47
CA PHE A 183 -7.26 15.17 -6.68
C PHE A 183 -6.48 13.85 -6.56
N ILE A 184 -7.14 12.76 -6.18
CA ILE A 184 -6.50 11.45 -6.02
C ILE A 184 -5.92 10.94 -7.34
N THR A 185 -6.75 10.93 -8.39
CA THR A 185 -6.38 10.33 -9.69
C THR A 185 -5.33 11.15 -10.42
N SER A 186 -5.44 12.48 -10.41
CA SER A 186 -4.47 13.37 -11.08
C SER A 186 -3.11 13.32 -10.39
N THR A 187 -3.08 13.27 -9.06
CA THR A 187 -1.82 13.18 -8.30
C THR A 187 -1.13 11.83 -8.51
N LEU A 188 -1.89 10.72 -8.52
CA LEU A 188 -1.34 9.40 -8.89
C LEU A 188 -0.85 9.36 -10.33
N ALA A 189 -1.60 9.94 -11.27
CA ALA A 189 -1.20 10.00 -12.68
C ALA A 189 0.10 10.78 -12.85
N LEU A 190 0.25 11.91 -12.17
CA LEU A 190 1.48 12.69 -12.13
C LEU A 190 2.65 11.86 -11.59
N CYS A 191 2.46 11.20 -10.44
CA CYS A 191 3.49 10.38 -9.82
C CYS A 191 3.93 9.22 -10.72
N ARG A 192 2.98 8.48 -11.31
CA ARG A 192 3.27 7.38 -12.25
C ARG A 192 3.91 7.85 -13.54
N LYS A 193 3.53 9.03 -14.04
CA LYS A 193 4.13 9.63 -15.24
C LYS A 193 5.62 9.89 -15.05
N PHE A 194 6.00 10.42 -13.88
CA PHE A 194 7.39 10.82 -13.63
C PHE A 194 8.22 9.74 -12.93
N ARG A 195 7.61 8.78 -12.25
CA ARG A 195 8.27 7.62 -11.61
C ARG A 195 7.53 6.33 -12.00
N PRO A 196 7.63 5.91 -13.28
CA PRO A 196 6.82 4.81 -13.82
C PRO A 196 7.15 3.43 -13.24
N GLY A 197 8.38 3.23 -12.72
CA GLY A 197 8.76 2.00 -12.02
C GLY A 197 8.23 1.92 -10.58
N GLY A 198 7.78 3.04 -10.01
CA GLY A 198 7.37 3.12 -8.60
C GLY A 198 6.06 2.41 -8.32
N LEU A 199 6.00 1.73 -7.17
CA LEU A 199 4.77 1.08 -6.71
C LEU A 199 3.93 2.06 -5.90
N TRP A 200 3.10 2.82 -6.60
CA TRP A 200 2.28 3.90 -6.05
C TRP A 200 0.95 3.40 -5.46
N GLY A 201 0.67 3.79 -4.21
CA GLY A 201 -0.62 3.52 -3.55
C GLY A 201 -0.95 4.53 -2.45
N PHE A 202 -2.24 4.59 -2.08
CA PHE A 202 -2.69 5.35 -0.91
C PHE A 202 -2.72 4.45 0.32
N TYR A 203 -2.22 4.96 1.44
CA TYR A 203 -2.35 4.29 2.72
C TYR A 203 -3.83 4.10 3.09
N GLY A 204 -4.18 2.91 3.59
CA GLY A 204 -5.53 2.60 4.04
C GLY A 204 -6.56 2.32 2.94
N PHE A 205 -6.18 2.26 1.66
CA PHE A 205 -7.11 1.98 0.55
C PHE A 205 -6.81 0.63 -0.16
N PRO A 206 -7.86 -0.18 -0.43
CA PRO A 206 -9.23 -0.06 0.07
C PRO A 206 -9.33 -0.38 1.58
N SER A 207 -10.22 0.30 2.30
CA SER A 207 -10.57 -0.07 3.69
C SER A 207 -11.82 -0.94 3.70
N CYS A 208 -11.77 -2.01 4.49
CA CYS A 208 -12.86 -2.96 4.68
C CYS A 208 -13.86 -2.48 5.74
N TYR A 209 -13.47 -1.54 6.61
CA TYR A 209 -14.25 -1.00 7.73
C TYR A 209 -14.70 -1.96 8.84
N ASN A 210 -14.54 -3.27 8.69
CA ASN A 210 -14.89 -4.37 9.61
C ASN A 210 -14.21 -4.35 11.01
N TYR A 211 -14.29 -3.25 11.76
CA TYR A 211 -13.58 -3.05 13.03
C TYR A 211 -14.37 -3.52 14.27
N ASP A 212 -15.52 -4.16 14.08
CA ASP A 212 -16.46 -4.53 15.14
C ASP A 212 -16.09 -5.83 15.89
N TYR A 213 -14.91 -6.40 15.66
CA TYR A 213 -14.43 -7.69 16.20
C TYR A 213 -14.60 -7.88 17.73
N LYS A 214 -14.61 -6.80 18.52
CA LYS A 214 -14.88 -6.84 19.98
C LYS A 214 -16.38 -6.84 20.32
N ARG A 215 -17.23 -6.29 19.45
CA ARG A 215 -18.68 -6.18 19.62
C ARG A 215 -19.41 -7.41 19.10
N SER A 216 -18.84 -8.15 18.14
CA SER A 216 -19.50 -9.29 17.50
C SER A 216 -19.67 -10.53 18.41
N GLY A 217 -19.29 -10.47 19.70
CA GLY A 217 -19.58 -11.53 20.68
C GLY A 217 -19.03 -12.91 20.31
N GLY A 218 -17.94 -12.98 19.53
CA GLY A 218 -17.36 -14.22 19.00
C GLY A 218 -17.84 -14.64 17.61
N ASN A 219 -18.77 -13.92 16.98
CA ASN A 219 -19.29 -14.20 15.63
C ASN A 219 -18.73 -13.26 14.55
N TYR A 220 -17.47 -12.82 14.72
CA TYR A 220 -16.81 -11.95 13.75
C TYR A 220 -16.37 -12.75 12.52
N THR A 221 -16.92 -12.43 11.35
CA THR A 221 -16.66 -13.16 10.10
C THR A 221 -15.48 -12.61 9.30
N GLY A 222 -14.99 -11.41 9.65
CA GLY A 222 -13.98 -10.69 8.87
C GLY A 222 -14.50 -10.13 7.54
N GLN A 223 -15.80 -10.25 7.24
CA GLN A 223 -16.40 -9.69 6.03
C GLN A 223 -16.51 -8.16 6.14
N CYS A 224 -16.34 -7.46 5.01
CA CYS A 224 -16.56 -6.03 4.96
C CYS A 224 -18.07 -5.75 5.04
N PRO A 225 -18.53 -4.89 5.96
CA PRO A 225 -19.94 -4.57 6.06
C PRO A 225 -20.41 -3.71 4.88
N SER A 226 -21.72 -3.80 4.61
CA SER A 226 -22.41 -2.87 3.71
C SER A 226 -22.27 -1.42 4.24
N MET A 227 -22.45 -0.41 3.38
CA MET A 227 -22.15 1.00 3.69
C MET A 227 -22.80 1.56 4.97
N GLU A 228 -23.83 0.91 5.51
CA GLU A 228 -24.66 1.43 6.60
C GLU A 228 -24.24 1.07 8.03
N GLU A 229 -23.20 0.27 8.24
CA GLU A 229 -22.72 0.00 9.59
C GLU A 229 -21.21 0.17 9.65
N ASP A 230 -20.73 1.16 10.40
CA ASP A 230 -19.59 0.95 11.31
C ASP A 230 -19.18 2.18 12.12
N LEU A 231 -18.77 1.91 13.37
CA LEU A 231 -18.13 2.85 14.29
C LEU A 231 -16.87 2.19 14.89
N ILE A 232 -15.80 2.97 15.02
CA ILE A 232 -14.42 2.56 15.35
C ILE A 232 -14.26 2.10 16.83
N GLN A 233 -13.38 1.10 17.06
CA GLN A 233 -12.53 1.03 18.26
C GLN A 233 -11.07 0.57 17.95
N THR A 234 -10.23 1.60 17.85
CA THR A 234 -8.82 1.79 18.29
C THR A 234 -7.73 0.71 18.20
N ILE A 235 -6.65 1.17 17.54
CA ILE A 235 -5.21 0.89 17.75
C ILE A 235 -4.61 1.77 18.89
N GLY A 236 -5.41 2.67 19.47
CA GLY A 236 -5.04 3.64 20.52
C GLY A 236 -4.62 3.10 21.90
N GLN A 237 -4.27 1.81 22.02
CA GLN A 237 -3.70 1.25 23.26
C GLN A 237 -2.17 1.11 23.24
N SER A 238 -1.51 1.32 22.09
CA SER A 238 -0.03 1.25 22.01
C SER A 238 0.66 2.61 22.18
N ALA A 239 -0.07 3.73 22.18
CA ALA A 239 0.50 5.08 22.24
C ALA A 239 0.73 5.62 23.67
N ALA A 240 0.43 4.84 24.72
CA ALA A 240 0.37 5.33 26.10
C ALA A 240 1.54 4.88 27.01
N LEU A 241 2.64 4.35 26.47
CA LEU A 241 3.82 4.04 27.27
C LEU A 241 4.94 5.00 26.89
N GLY A 242 5.01 6.12 27.63
CA GLY A 242 6.11 7.08 27.62
C GLY A 242 7.40 6.44 28.10
N THR A 243 7.93 5.52 27.30
CA THR A 243 9.26 4.93 27.45
C THR A 243 10.29 5.91 26.91
N THR A 244 11.47 5.93 27.53
CA THR A 244 12.57 6.74 27.01
C THR A 244 12.97 6.24 25.62
N GLY A 245 13.50 7.11 24.74
CA GLY A 245 13.81 6.73 23.35
C GLY A 245 14.77 5.53 23.21
N ILE A 246 15.65 5.31 24.19
CA ILE A 246 16.53 4.13 24.24
C ILE A 246 15.78 2.85 24.63
N GLU A 247 14.86 2.91 25.60
CA GLU A 247 14.03 1.77 26.00
C GLU A 247 13.10 1.34 24.88
N ALA A 248 12.55 2.31 24.13
CA ALA A 248 11.77 2.02 22.92
C ALA A 248 12.60 1.29 21.86
N CYS A 249 13.82 1.76 21.57
CA CYS A 249 14.73 1.10 20.62
C CYS A 249 15.13 -0.31 21.07
N LEU A 250 15.43 -0.51 22.37
CA LEU A 250 15.75 -1.82 22.92
C LEU A 250 14.55 -2.78 22.90
N ALA A 251 13.34 -2.27 23.17
CA ALA A 251 12.11 -3.04 23.08
C ALA A 251 11.82 -3.47 21.64
N VAL A 252 11.99 -2.56 20.66
CA VAL A 252 11.87 -2.86 19.24
C VAL A 252 12.90 -3.91 18.82
N LYS A 253 14.17 -3.75 19.22
CA LYS A 253 15.23 -4.74 18.98
C LYS A 253 14.84 -6.11 19.53
N SER A 254 14.44 -6.17 20.79
CA SER A 254 14.02 -7.43 21.44
C SER A 254 12.83 -8.07 20.73
N TYR A 255 11.87 -7.28 20.27
CA TYR A 255 10.71 -7.77 19.54
C TYR A 255 11.09 -8.36 18.18
N ILE A 256 11.99 -7.71 17.43
CA ILE A 256 12.58 -8.22 16.18
C ILE A 256 13.32 -9.53 16.43
N ASP A 257 14.21 -9.54 17.43
CA ASP A 257 15.09 -10.66 17.75
C ASP A 257 14.38 -11.91 18.28
N THR A 258 13.12 -11.79 18.75
CA THR A 258 12.42 -12.90 19.41
C THR A 258 11.13 -13.31 18.71
N THR A 259 10.33 -12.33 18.26
CA THR A 259 8.96 -12.56 17.79
C THR A 259 8.83 -12.24 16.32
N LEU A 260 9.03 -10.98 15.94
CA LEU A 260 8.76 -10.53 14.59
C LEU A 260 9.69 -11.20 13.57
N GLY A 261 10.99 -11.26 13.84
CA GLY A 261 11.96 -11.85 12.94
C GLY A 261 11.69 -13.33 12.65
N ARG A 262 11.35 -14.10 13.69
CA ARG A 262 10.95 -15.52 13.56
C ARG A 262 9.70 -15.66 12.69
N TYR A 263 8.71 -14.78 12.87
CA TYR A 263 7.48 -14.81 12.09
C TYR A 263 7.71 -14.43 10.62
N VAL A 264 8.53 -13.40 10.36
CA VAL A 264 8.92 -12.99 9.00
C VAL A 264 9.58 -14.16 8.27
N VAL A 265 10.56 -14.83 8.88
CA VAL A 265 11.23 -16.00 8.29
C VAL A 265 10.25 -17.15 8.05
N ASN A 266 9.31 -17.38 8.96
CA ASN A 266 8.29 -18.41 8.81
C ASN A 266 7.43 -18.18 7.54
N VAL A 267 6.87 -16.97 7.40
CA VAL A 267 5.97 -16.67 6.28
C VAL A 267 6.71 -16.50 4.95
N THR A 268 7.90 -15.89 4.93
CA THR A 268 8.69 -15.73 3.69
C THR A 268 9.15 -17.09 3.17
N THR A 269 9.64 -17.95 4.05
CA THR A 269 10.10 -19.30 3.68
C THR A 269 8.93 -20.19 3.26
N GLY A 270 7.79 -20.12 3.97
CA GLY A 270 6.57 -20.84 3.59
C GLY A 270 6.04 -20.43 2.22
N ALA A 271 6.03 -19.14 1.91
CA ALA A 271 5.63 -18.63 0.60
C ALA A 271 6.60 -19.07 -0.51
N ALA A 272 7.91 -19.04 -0.25
CA ALA A 272 8.94 -19.50 -1.19
C ALA A 272 8.86 -21.01 -1.46
N LEU A 273 8.59 -21.80 -0.42
CA LEU A 273 8.38 -23.24 -0.54
C LEU A 273 7.18 -23.53 -1.43
N CYS A 274 6.04 -22.87 -1.18
CA CYS A 274 4.84 -23.07 -1.99
C CYS A 274 5.05 -22.66 -3.45
N SER A 275 5.70 -21.52 -3.69
CA SER A 275 6.05 -21.05 -5.03
C SER A 275 6.87 -22.08 -5.80
N ARG A 276 7.90 -22.67 -5.18
CA ARG A 276 8.72 -23.72 -5.80
C ARG A 276 7.95 -25.03 -5.99
N ALA A 277 7.17 -25.45 -4.99
CA ALA A 277 6.52 -26.74 -4.97
C ALA A 277 5.30 -26.81 -5.90
N LEU A 278 4.52 -25.74 -6.00
CA LEU A 278 3.27 -25.72 -6.78
C LEU A 278 3.36 -24.88 -8.05
N CYS A 279 4.18 -23.83 -8.06
CA CYS A 279 4.20 -22.82 -9.12
C CYS A 279 5.54 -22.77 -9.87
N THR A 280 6.33 -23.85 -9.81
CA THR A 280 7.66 -23.99 -10.45
C THR A 280 8.67 -22.88 -10.13
N GLY A 281 8.41 -22.07 -9.11
CA GLY A 281 9.17 -20.85 -8.79
C GLY A 281 8.79 -19.63 -9.64
N ASN A 282 7.89 -19.79 -10.61
CA ASN A 282 7.48 -18.76 -11.59
C ASN A 282 6.11 -18.13 -11.28
N GLY A 283 5.61 -18.35 -10.06
CA GLY A 283 4.38 -17.75 -9.59
C GLY A 283 4.29 -17.71 -8.07
N ARG A 284 3.31 -16.96 -7.58
CA ARG A 284 2.97 -16.91 -6.15
C ARG A 284 1.75 -17.77 -5.86
N CYS A 285 1.77 -18.43 -4.72
CA CYS A 285 0.60 -19.12 -4.19
C CYS A 285 -0.42 -18.10 -3.64
N VAL A 286 -1.67 -18.23 -4.07
CA VAL A 286 -2.81 -17.48 -3.56
C VAL A 286 -3.87 -18.45 -3.07
N ARG A 287 -4.65 -18.07 -2.06
CA ARG A 287 -5.74 -18.92 -1.54
C ARG A 287 -6.72 -19.24 -2.67
N LYS A 288 -7.18 -20.49 -2.75
CA LYS A 288 -8.31 -20.88 -3.62
C LYS A 288 -9.61 -20.28 -3.11
N ASP A 289 -9.82 -20.35 -1.80
CA ASP A 289 -10.91 -19.69 -1.10
C ASP A 289 -10.38 -18.48 -0.32
N SER A 290 -10.75 -17.28 -0.77
CA SER A 290 -10.37 -16.01 -0.14
C SER A 290 -10.86 -15.88 1.30
N THR A 291 -11.93 -16.59 1.68
CA THR A 291 -12.54 -16.54 3.02
C THR A 291 -11.94 -17.53 4.01
N SER A 292 -11.13 -18.48 3.53
CA SER A 292 -10.51 -19.49 4.37
C SER A 292 -9.38 -18.92 5.25
N ASN A 293 -9.21 -19.46 6.46
CA ASN A 293 -8.12 -19.11 7.39
C ASN A 293 -6.83 -19.92 7.13
N CYS A 294 -6.55 -20.30 5.89
CA CYS A 294 -5.31 -21.00 5.55
C CYS A 294 -4.14 -20.02 5.40
N HIS A 295 -2.94 -20.42 5.84
CA HIS A 295 -1.75 -19.56 5.83
C HIS A 295 -0.54 -20.29 5.26
N LEU A 296 0.36 -19.56 4.61
CA LEU A 296 1.63 -20.08 4.10
C LEU A 296 2.70 -20.00 5.19
N HIS A 297 2.58 -20.87 6.19
CA HIS A 297 3.57 -21.02 7.25
C HIS A 297 4.31 -22.36 7.10
N LEU A 298 5.53 -22.42 7.61
CA LEU A 298 6.26 -23.66 7.83
C LEU A 298 5.59 -24.45 8.97
N HIS A 299 5.38 -25.75 8.74
CA HIS A 299 4.83 -26.64 9.75
C HIS A 299 5.88 -26.97 10.82
N PRO A 300 5.59 -26.84 12.13
CA PRO A 300 6.58 -27.03 13.20
C PRO A 300 7.12 -28.46 13.31
N ASP A 301 6.39 -29.46 12.81
CA ASP A 301 6.86 -30.85 12.79
C ASP A 301 7.90 -31.11 11.68
N SER A 302 7.85 -30.31 10.62
CA SER A 302 8.73 -30.44 9.44
C SER A 302 9.92 -29.48 9.49
N PHE A 303 9.76 -28.35 10.19
CA PHE A 303 10.75 -27.27 10.23
C PHE A 303 10.99 -26.74 11.63
N ILE A 304 12.25 -26.43 11.91
CA ILE A 304 12.68 -25.78 13.14
C ILE A 304 13.33 -24.45 12.77
N ILE A 305 12.79 -23.36 13.33
CA ILE A 305 13.37 -22.01 13.22
C ILE A 305 14.13 -21.70 14.51
N ARG A 306 15.44 -21.45 14.40
CA ARG A 306 16.30 -21.12 15.54
C ARG A 306 17.05 -19.83 15.30
N ARG A 307 17.40 -19.11 16.37
CA ARG A 307 18.32 -17.98 16.25
C ARG A 307 19.67 -18.49 15.77
N ASN A 308 20.29 -17.78 14.84
CA ASN A 308 21.61 -18.13 14.35
C ASN A 308 22.64 -18.00 15.50
N PRO A 309 23.40 -19.06 15.83
CA PRO A 309 24.44 -18.98 16.85
C PRO A 309 25.56 -17.98 16.52
N GLY A 310 25.76 -17.69 15.22
CA GLY A 310 26.66 -16.63 14.74
C GLY A 310 26.12 -15.20 14.90
N GLY A 311 25.02 -15.02 15.64
CA GLY A 311 24.46 -13.74 16.05
C GLY A 311 23.35 -13.21 15.14
N ARG A 312 23.53 -13.29 13.82
CA ARG A 312 22.66 -12.61 12.85
C ARG A 312 21.52 -13.49 12.33
N GLY A 313 20.28 -13.10 12.61
CA GLY A 313 19.07 -13.69 12.05
C GLY A 313 18.64 -15.05 12.60
N PHE A 314 17.90 -15.77 11.76
CA PHE A 314 17.38 -17.10 12.07
C PHE A 314 17.80 -18.11 11.01
N LEU A 315 18.06 -19.34 11.47
CA LEU A 315 18.28 -20.50 10.63
C LEU A 315 17.00 -21.34 10.60
N VAL A 316 16.62 -21.75 9.39
CA VAL A 316 15.55 -22.72 9.17
C VAL A 316 16.20 -24.06 8.83
N SER A 317 15.91 -25.09 9.61
CA SER A 317 16.33 -26.46 9.35
C SER A 317 15.11 -27.36 9.20
N GLY A 318 15.16 -28.32 8.27
CA GLY A 318 14.05 -29.22 7.98
C GLY A 318 13.75 -29.27 6.48
N GLU A 319 12.77 -30.08 6.12
CA GLU A 319 12.36 -30.26 4.72
C GLU A 319 10.84 -30.49 4.65
N ALA A 320 10.23 -30.10 3.53
CA ALA A 320 8.79 -30.21 3.35
C ALA A 320 8.38 -31.67 3.28
N SER A 321 7.46 -32.10 4.13
CA SER A 321 6.84 -33.41 3.99
C SER A 321 5.87 -33.45 2.81
N LYS A 322 5.53 -34.65 2.35
CA LYS A 322 4.45 -34.81 1.35
C LYS A 322 3.12 -34.25 1.85
N MET A 323 2.86 -34.30 3.16
CA MET A 323 1.66 -33.74 3.76
C MET A 323 1.66 -32.21 3.69
N ASP A 324 2.80 -31.56 3.90
CA ASP A 324 2.92 -30.11 3.77
C ASP A 324 2.60 -29.65 2.34
N VAL A 325 3.18 -30.31 1.34
CA VAL A 325 2.93 -29.99 -0.08
C VAL A 325 1.48 -30.30 -0.45
N SER A 326 0.91 -31.40 0.05
CA SER A 326 -0.49 -31.74 -0.18
C SER A 326 -1.43 -30.70 0.44
N TYR A 327 -1.15 -30.22 1.65
CA TYR A 327 -1.90 -29.13 2.28
C TYR A 327 -1.87 -27.89 1.40
N MET A 328 -0.69 -27.50 0.91
CA MET A 328 -0.56 -26.37 0.00
C MET A 328 -1.40 -26.56 -1.27
N ALA A 329 -1.32 -27.73 -1.91
CA ALA A 329 -2.05 -28.03 -3.14
C ALA A 329 -3.57 -28.02 -2.95
N VAL A 330 -4.06 -28.39 -1.77
CA VAL A 330 -5.49 -28.36 -1.44
C VAL A 330 -5.98 -26.93 -1.28
N HIS A 331 -5.23 -26.07 -0.58
CA HIS A 331 -5.71 -24.74 -0.17
C HIS A 331 -5.29 -23.58 -1.08
N PHE A 332 -4.25 -23.75 -1.89
CA PHE A 332 -3.65 -22.68 -2.69
C PHE A 332 -3.61 -23.04 -4.19
N GLN A 333 -3.60 -22.00 -5.01
CA GLN A 333 -3.41 -22.06 -6.46
C GLN A 333 -2.36 -21.04 -6.90
N CYS A 334 -1.82 -21.20 -8.09
CA CYS A 334 -0.80 -20.31 -8.61
C CYS A 334 -1.39 -19.06 -9.25
N ARG A 335 -0.71 -17.93 -9.03
CA ARG A 335 -0.82 -16.71 -9.83
C ARG A 335 0.56 -16.43 -10.41
N CYS A 336 0.71 -16.67 -11.71
CA CYS A 336 2.00 -16.59 -12.39
C CYS A 336 2.55 -15.17 -12.47
N TYR A 337 3.87 -15.07 -12.50
CA TYR A 337 4.56 -13.82 -12.78
C TYR A 337 4.42 -13.47 -14.28
N PRO A 338 4.57 -12.19 -14.67
CA PRO A 338 4.58 -11.82 -16.08
C PRO A 338 5.62 -12.63 -16.85
N GLY A 339 5.25 -13.06 -18.07
CA GLY A 339 6.08 -13.96 -18.86
C GLY A 339 5.73 -15.44 -18.66
N TRP A 340 4.89 -15.80 -17.67
CA TRP A 340 4.55 -17.20 -17.35
C TRP A 340 3.04 -17.44 -17.31
N GLU A 341 2.63 -18.64 -17.72
CA GLU A 341 1.24 -19.09 -17.74
C GLU A 341 1.09 -20.59 -17.39
N GLY A 342 -0.17 -21.03 -17.33
CA GLY A 342 -0.54 -22.38 -16.93
C GLY A 342 -0.92 -22.48 -15.44
N PRO A 343 -1.48 -23.64 -15.03
CA PRO A 343 -1.96 -23.84 -13.66
C PRO A 343 -0.83 -23.87 -12.62
N ASP A 344 0.39 -24.17 -13.03
CA ASP A 344 1.61 -24.29 -12.22
C ASP A 344 2.74 -23.35 -12.68
N CYS A 345 2.43 -22.41 -13.59
CA CYS A 345 3.38 -21.44 -14.14
C CYS A 345 4.58 -22.06 -14.86
N SER A 346 4.41 -23.23 -15.46
CA SER A 346 5.48 -23.96 -16.16
C SER A 346 5.72 -23.51 -17.61
N HIS A 347 4.83 -22.70 -18.19
CA HIS A 347 4.91 -22.28 -19.59
C HIS A 347 5.22 -20.79 -19.74
N LEU A 348 6.00 -20.42 -20.76
CA LEU A 348 6.22 -19.02 -21.12
C LEU A 348 5.02 -18.48 -21.90
N THR A 349 4.59 -17.25 -21.60
CA THR A 349 3.59 -16.55 -22.41
C THR A 349 4.21 -16.20 -23.77
N GLY A 350 3.64 -16.72 -24.85
CA GLY A 350 4.08 -16.52 -26.23
C GLY A 350 3.77 -15.14 -26.80
#